data_AF-A0A957UGB0-F1
#
_entry.id   AF-A0A957UGB0-F1
#
_cell.length_a   1.000
_cell.length_b   1.000
_cell.length_c   1.000
_cell.angle_alpha   90.00
_cell.angle_beta   90.00
_cell.angle_gamma   90.00
#
_symmetry.space_group_name_H-M   'P 1'
#
loop_
_entity.id
_entity.type
_entity.pdbx_description
1 polymer ?
#
loop_
_entity_poly.entity_id
_entity_poly.type
_entity_poly.pdbx_seq_one_letter_code
_entity_poly.pdbx_strand_id
1 'polypeptide(L)'
;MSNILLKAKVLAYELKNASLKNWIRNELDGYPNKEMLPDYRIISVNSSGKFVSFGIGSLLQFRDLPIPVSVLPNSLQREVSSVRLREGIRSLEEMAQSEHGVSWEWPAEWIGVFNDEYLKLGSNLQCIKATISLSPYIFSQIVETVRSRLQDLILELTDSPWYIENASIEPEYVQHLVEVNIFKNEIIEGDKITGHVTGSS
;
A
#
# COMPACT_ATOMS: atom_id res chain seq x y z
N MET A 1 -2.04 2.98 18.50
CA MET A 1 -3.14 2.41 17.69
C MET A 1 -3.44 0.97 18.08
N SER A 2 -2.42 0.12 18.27
CA SER A 2 -2.57 -1.30 18.63
C SER A 2 -3.62 -1.61 19.73
N ASN A 3 -3.62 -0.87 20.85
CA ASN A 3 -4.60 -1.06 21.93
C ASN A 3 -6.05 -0.78 21.50
N ILE A 4 -6.26 0.16 20.58
CA ILE A 4 -7.60 0.51 20.07
C ILE A 4 -8.11 -0.63 19.18
N LEU A 5 -7.26 -1.18 18.31
CA LEU A 5 -7.61 -2.35 17.50
C LEU A 5 -7.88 -3.61 18.33
N LEU A 6 -7.17 -3.82 19.43
CA LEU A 6 -7.46 -4.93 20.36
C LEU A 6 -8.84 -4.80 21.00
N LYS A 7 -9.26 -3.59 21.37
CA LYS A 7 -10.63 -3.34 21.85
C LYS A 7 -11.66 -3.52 20.73
N ALA A 8 -11.38 -3.00 19.54
CA ALA A 8 -12.23 -3.20 18.37
C ALA A 8 -12.36 -4.70 17.99
N LYS A 9 -11.33 -5.51 18.25
CA LYS A 9 -11.38 -6.96 18.05
C LYS A 9 -12.47 -7.58 18.93
N VAL A 10 -12.57 -7.19 20.20
CA VAL A 10 -13.64 -7.65 21.10
C VAL A 10 -15.01 -7.27 20.55
N LEU A 11 -15.19 -6.01 20.15
CA LEU A 11 -16.43 -5.53 19.52
C LEU A 11 -16.78 -6.33 18.25
N ALA A 12 -15.80 -6.64 17.39
CA ALA A 12 -16.02 -7.44 16.19
C ALA A 12 -16.49 -8.88 16.48
N TYR A 13 -16.10 -9.44 17.62
CA TYR A 13 -16.61 -10.72 18.10
C TYR A 13 -18.06 -10.61 18.59
N GLU A 14 -18.40 -9.55 19.32
CA GLU A 14 -19.77 -9.27 19.79
C GLU A 14 -20.74 -9.07 18.63
N LEU A 15 -20.32 -8.28 17.62
CA LEU A 15 -21.08 -8.03 16.39
C LEU A 15 -21.13 -9.25 15.44
N LYS A 16 -20.41 -10.33 15.76
CA LYS A 16 -20.27 -11.55 14.95
C LYS A 16 -19.81 -11.34 13.50
N ASN A 17 -19.29 -10.16 13.15
CA ASN A 17 -18.95 -9.79 11.77
C ASN A 17 -17.59 -10.36 11.33
N ALA A 18 -17.58 -11.26 10.35
CA ALA A 18 -16.37 -11.93 9.87
C ALA A 18 -15.41 -10.97 9.13
N SER A 19 -15.95 -10.05 8.33
CA SER A 19 -15.21 -9.07 7.54
C SER A 19 -14.37 -8.15 8.44
N LEU A 20 -14.99 -7.60 9.48
CA LEU A 20 -14.35 -6.75 10.49
C LEU A 20 -13.30 -7.54 11.29
N LYS A 21 -13.60 -8.78 11.70
CA LYS A 21 -12.64 -9.65 12.39
C LYS A 21 -11.38 -9.89 11.55
N ASN A 22 -11.55 -10.16 10.25
CA ASN A 22 -10.44 -10.38 9.34
C ASN A 22 -9.62 -9.12 9.10
N TRP A 23 -10.28 -7.98 8.86
CA TRP A 23 -9.60 -6.70 8.69
C TRP A 23 -8.78 -6.33 9.93
N ILE A 24 -9.36 -6.40 11.14
CA ILE A 24 -8.63 -6.10 12.40
C ILE A 24 -7.44 -7.03 12.58
N ARG A 25 -7.59 -8.34 12.28
CA ARG A 25 -6.48 -9.28 12.36
C ARG A 25 -5.35 -8.89 11.42
N ASN A 26 -5.66 -8.58 10.16
CA ASN A 26 -4.65 -8.21 9.18
C ASN A 26 -4.01 -6.85 9.51
N GLU A 27 -4.75 -5.91 10.09
CA GLU A 27 -4.19 -4.65 10.58
C GLU A 27 -3.24 -4.86 11.77
N LEU A 28 -3.53 -5.81 12.67
CA LEU A 28 -2.68 -6.12 13.82
C LEU A 28 -1.44 -6.92 13.42
N ASP A 29 -1.62 -8.02 12.70
CA ASP A 29 -0.60 -9.04 12.44
C ASP A 29 0.14 -8.83 11.12
N GLY A 30 -0.44 -8.01 10.22
CA GLY A 30 0.02 -7.82 8.85
C GLY A 30 -0.77 -8.66 7.83
N TYR A 31 -0.62 -8.28 6.56
CA TYR A 31 -1.32 -8.88 5.43
C TYR A 31 -0.54 -10.06 4.84
N PRO A 32 -1.13 -11.27 4.77
CA PRO A 32 -0.42 -12.48 4.34
C PRO A 32 -0.13 -12.53 2.83
N ASN A 33 -0.82 -11.72 2.04
CA ASN A 33 -0.79 -11.72 0.59
C ASN A 33 -1.14 -10.33 0.05
N LYS A 34 -0.61 -10.01 -1.13
CA LYS A 34 -0.69 -8.66 -1.70
C LYS A 34 -2.08 -8.34 -2.26
N GLU A 35 -2.86 -9.36 -2.57
CA GLU A 35 -4.21 -9.27 -3.11
C GLU A 35 -5.25 -8.89 -2.04
N MET A 36 -4.89 -9.01 -0.76
CA MET A 36 -5.76 -8.65 0.37
C MET A 36 -5.48 -7.26 0.93
N LEU A 37 -4.56 -6.51 0.31
CA LEU A 37 -4.18 -5.17 0.77
C LEU A 37 -5.25 -4.17 0.38
N PRO A 38 -5.78 -3.39 1.34
CA PRO A 38 -6.59 -2.22 1.02
C PRO A 38 -5.78 -1.18 0.24
N ASP A 39 -6.45 -0.36 -0.55
CA ASP A 39 -5.81 0.65 -1.41
C ASP A 39 -4.88 1.60 -0.65
N TYR A 40 -5.23 1.98 0.58
CA TYR A 40 -4.40 2.85 1.41
C TYR A 40 -3.07 2.21 1.84
N ARG A 41 -2.88 0.91 1.62
CA ARG A 41 -1.60 0.21 1.81
C ARG A 41 -0.74 0.16 0.54
N ILE A 42 -1.23 0.67 -0.58
CA ILE A 42 -0.53 0.70 -1.87
C ILE A 42 -0.09 2.14 -2.16
N ILE A 43 1.22 2.37 -2.06
CA ILE A 43 1.79 3.72 -2.15
C ILE A 43 2.48 3.87 -3.50
N SER A 44 2.07 4.89 -4.26
CA SER A 44 2.79 5.30 -5.46
C SER A 44 4.13 5.92 -5.08
N VAL A 45 5.20 5.45 -5.70
CA VAL A 45 6.58 5.87 -5.40
C VAL A 45 7.35 6.22 -6.66
N ASN A 46 8.36 7.07 -6.48
CA ASN A 46 9.34 7.34 -7.50
C ASN A 46 10.71 6.84 -7.02
N SER A 47 11.53 6.42 -7.97
CA SER A 47 12.91 6.01 -7.70
C SER A 47 13.88 7.15 -8.01
N SER A 48 14.91 7.29 -7.19
CA SER A 48 16.03 8.19 -7.43
C SER A 48 17.31 7.40 -7.70
N GLY A 49 18.19 7.95 -8.51
CA GLY A 49 19.39 7.28 -8.97
C GLY A 49 20.65 8.11 -8.78
N LYS A 50 21.77 7.41 -8.61
CA LYS A 50 23.11 7.94 -8.80
C LYS A 50 23.57 7.57 -10.19
N PHE A 51 23.97 8.56 -10.96
CA PHE A 51 24.37 8.42 -12.34
C PHE A 51 25.81 8.86 -12.53
N VAL A 52 26.50 8.21 -13.45
CA VAL A 52 27.83 8.60 -13.89
C VAL A 52 27.86 8.83 -15.38
N SER A 53 28.68 9.77 -15.82
CA SER A 53 28.98 9.99 -17.23
C SER A 53 30.48 10.02 -17.42
N PHE A 54 30.94 9.29 -18.43
CA PHE A 54 32.33 9.37 -18.89
C PHE A 54 32.43 10.47 -19.95
N GLY A 55 33.10 11.57 -19.60
CA GLY A 55 33.46 12.65 -20.53
C GLY A 55 34.92 12.56 -20.97
N ILE A 56 35.37 13.52 -21.78
CA ILE A 56 36.79 13.64 -22.15
C ILE A 56 37.58 14.04 -20.91
N GLY A 57 38.21 13.05 -20.25
CA GLY A 57 39.18 13.24 -19.17
C GLY A 57 38.63 13.32 -17.75
N SER A 58 37.31 13.21 -17.53
CA SER A 58 36.73 13.22 -16.18
C SER A 58 35.46 12.38 -16.04
N LEU A 59 35.26 11.83 -14.84
CA LEU A 59 34.04 11.14 -14.42
C LEU A 59 33.12 12.16 -13.75
N LEU A 60 31.98 12.46 -14.38
CA LEU A 60 30.93 13.27 -13.75
C LEU A 60 30.01 12.35 -12.96
N GLN A 61 29.62 12.80 -11.76
CA GLN A 61 28.67 12.09 -10.90
C GLN A 61 27.46 12.97 -10.61
N PHE A 62 26.27 12.40 -10.75
CA PHE A 62 25.00 13.01 -10.42
C PHE A 62 24.31 12.16 -9.35
N ARG A 63 23.72 12.80 -8.35
CA ARG A 63 23.04 12.14 -7.23
C ARG A 63 21.60 12.58 -7.17
N ASP A 64 20.75 11.69 -6.66
CA ASP A 64 19.34 11.94 -6.39
C ASP A 64 18.54 12.40 -7.63
N LEU A 65 18.97 11.97 -8.82
CA LEU A 65 18.24 12.24 -10.05
C LEU A 65 17.02 11.31 -10.15
N PRO A 66 15.86 11.80 -10.61
CA PRO A 66 14.70 10.95 -10.84
C PRO A 66 15.01 9.92 -11.93
N ILE A 67 14.55 8.68 -11.72
CA ILE A 67 14.68 7.61 -12.70
C ILE A 67 13.42 7.59 -13.58
N PRO A 68 13.53 7.72 -14.91
CA PRO A 68 12.38 7.63 -15.81
C PRO A 68 11.94 6.16 -15.92
N VAL A 69 11.07 5.71 -15.02
CA VAL A 69 10.61 4.31 -14.98
C VAL A 69 9.89 3.87 -16.25
N SER A 70 9.36 4.81 -17.04
CA SER A 70 8.68 4.54 -18.32
C SER A 70 9.56 3.86 -19.37
N VAL A 71 10.88 3.93 -19.23
CA VAL A 71 11.82 3.24 -20.15
C VAL A 71 11.91 1.74 -19.87
N LEU A 72 11.44 1.29 -18.70
CA LEU A 72 11.53 -0.10 -18.28
C LEU A 72 10.43 -0.95 -18.93
N PRO A 73 10.61 -2.27 -19.01
CA PRO A 73 9.52 -3.17 -19.37
C PRO A 73 8.34 -3.09 -18.39
N ASN A 74 7.10 -3.26 -18.88
CA ASN A 74 5.87 -3.17 -18.08
C ASN A 74 5.84 -4.05 -16.81
N SER A 75 6.53 -5.19 -16.84
CA SER A 75 6.68 -6.05 -15.65
C SER A 75 7.42 -5.32 -14.53
N LEU A 76 8.55 -4.69 -14.86
CA LEU A 76 9.40 -4.00 -13.92
C LEU A 76 8.83 -2.65 -13.49
N GLN A 77 8.18 -1.93 -14.42
CA GLN A 77 7.46 -0.68 -14.10
C GLN A 77 6.49 -0.85 -12.92
N ARG A 78 5.76 -1.97 -12.86
CA ARG A 78 4.81 -2.24 -11.77
C ARG A 78 5.48 -2.46 -10.41
N GLU A 79 6.70 -2.99 -10.41
CA GLU A 79 7.46 -3.26 -9.18
C GLU A 79 8.14 -1.99 -8.63
N VAL A 80 8.57 -1.08 -9.51
CA VAL A 80 9.31 0.14 -9.09
C VAL A 80 8.43 1.38 -8.91
N SER A 81 7.20 1.35 -9.41
CA SER A 81 6.24 2.47 -9.31
C SER A 81 5.34 2.40 -8.07
N SER A 82 5.27 1.25 -7.38
CA SER A 82 4.37 1.08 -6.24
C SER A 82 4.99 0.22 -5.14
N VAL A 83 4.69 0.57 -3.90
CA VAL A 83 5.09 -0.20 -2.71
C VAL A 83 3.86 -0.69 -2.00
N ARG A 84 3.88 -1.97 -1.63
CA ARG A 84 2.80 -2.67 -0.95
C ARG A 84 3.20 -2.93 0.50
N LEU A 85 2.60 -2.19 1.43
CA LEU A 85 2.94 -2.24 2.85
C LEU A 85 2.09 -3.27 3.59
N ARG A 86 2.69 -4.43 3.86
CA ARG A 86 2.03 -5.61 4.43
C ARG A 86 2.19 -5.70 5.94
N GLU A 87 3.00 -4.86 6.53
CA GLU A 87 3.35 -4.90 7.93
C GLU A 87 2.14 -4.58 8.82
N GLY A 88 2.11 -5.20 10.00
CA GLY A 88 1.13 -4.88 11.04
C GLY A 88 1.27 -3.44 11.53
N ILE A 89 0.21 -2.89 12.10
CA ILE A 89 0.11 -1.48 12.45
C ILE A 89 1.23 -1.04 13.39
N ARG A 90 1.68 -1.92 14.29
CA ARG A 90 2.75 -1.62 15.24
C ARG A 90 4.07 -1.31 14.52
N SER A 91 4.42 -2.11 13.52
CA SER A 91 5.63 -1.87 12.72
C SER A 91 5.51 -0.57 11.94
N LEU A 92 4.32 -0.25 11.42
CA LEU A 92 4.08 1.05 10.78
C LEU A 92 4.19 2.22 11.76
N GLU A 93 3.71 2.07 13.00
CA GLU A 93 3.87 3.07 14.06
C GLU A 93 5.36 3.31 14.39
N GLU A 94 6.17 2.26 14.39
CA GLU A 94 7.62 2.35 14.59
C GLU A 94 8.31 3.01 13.38
N MET A 95 7.94 2.64 12.16
CA MET A 95 8.48 3.26 10.93
C MET A 95 8.09 4.75 10.80
N ALA A 96 6.89 5.11 11.26
CA ALA A 96 6.40 6.49 11.30
C ALA A 96 7.23 7.39 12.23
N GLN A 97 7.88 6.81 13.25
CA GLN A 97 8.75 7.51 14.19
C GLN A 97 10.21 7.55 13.75
N SER A 98 10.57 6.90 12.64
CA SER A 98 11.93 6.93 12.12
C SER A 98 12.32 8.33 11.63
N GLU A 99 13.59 8.71 11.78
CA GLU A 99 14.08 10.03 11.33
C GLU A 99 14.25 10.12 9.80
N HIS A 100 14.59 9.00 9.15
CA HIS A 100 15.00 8.98 7.75
C HIS A 100 14.07 8.16 6.85
N GLY A 101 13.01 7.57 7.42
CA GLY A 101 12.10 6.69 6.69
C GLY A 101 12.73 5.35 6.36
N VAL A 102 12.18 4.70 5.34
CA VAL A 102 12.63 3.39 4.86
C VAL A 102 13.07 3.54 3.42
N SER A 103 14.24 2.99 3.08
CA SER A 103 14.72 2.96 1.71
C SER A 103 15.33 1.61 1.38
N TRP A 104 15.22 1.22 0.12
CA TRP A 104 15.89 0.02 -0.40
C TRP A 104 16.37 0.28 -1.82
N GLU A 105 17.41 -0.46 -2.17
CA GLU A 105 18.05 -0.36 -3.47
C GLU A 105 17.37 -1.29 -4.48
N TRP A 106 17.39 -0.87 -5.75
CA TRP A 106 17.03 -1.79 -6.82
C TRP A 106 18.05 -2.94 -6.89
N PRO A 107 17.60 -4.17 -7.16
CA PRO A 107 18.48 -5.26 -7.58
C PRO A 107 19.37 -4.84 -8.76
N ALA A 108 20.59 -5.38 -8.79
CA ALA A 108 21.59 -5.04 -9.81
C ALA A 108 21.09 -5.38 -11.23
N GLU A 109 20.30 -6.44 -11.37
CA GLU A 109 19.69 -6.87 -12.62
C GLU A 109 18.73 -5.80 -13.18
N TRP A 110 17.99 -5.12 -12.29
CA TRP A 110 17.06 -4.05 -12.71
C TRP A 110 17.81 -2.81 -13.18
N ILE A 111 18.95 -2.50 -12.53
CA ILE A 111 19.85 -1.42 -12.95
C ILE A 111 20.44 -1.73 -14.33
N GLY A 112 20.84 -2.99 -14.58
CA GLY A 112 21.31 -3.43 -15.89
C GLY A 112 20.27 -3.21 -17.00
N VAL A 113 19.04 -3.70 -16.79
CA VAL A 113 17.92 -3.50 -17.73
C VAL A 113 17.66 -2.01 -17.96
N PHE A 114 17.65 -1.21 -16.89
CA PHE A 114 17.48 0.24 -17.00
C PHE A 114 18.55 0.88 -17.89
N ASN A 115 19.82 0.57 -17.64
CA ASN A 115 20.93 1.15 -18.40
C ASN A 115 20.88 0.76 -19.88
N ASP A 116 20.52 -0.48 -20.20
CA ASP A 116 20.38 -0.94 -21.58
C ASP A 116 19.28 -0.16 -22.32
N GLU A 117 18.11 0.01 -21.69
CA GLU A 117 17.01 0.78 -22.29
C GLU A 117 17.33 2.28 -22.37
N TYR A 118 17.97 2.84 -21.34
CA TYR A 118 18.34 4.25 -21.32
C TYR A 118 19.41 4.60 -22.35
N LEU A 119 20.35 3.68 -22.60
CA LEU A 119 21.35 3.79 -23.66
C LEU A 119 20.72 3.77 -25.06
N LYS A 120 19.71 2.93 -25.31
CA LYS A 120 18.98 2.90 -26.60
C LYS A 120 18.29 4.23 -26.93
N LEU A 121 17.96 5.03 -25.91
CA LEU A 121 17.41 6.38 -26.06
C LEU A 121 18.49 7.44 -26.31
N GLY A 122 19.76 7.06 -26.44
CA GLY A 122 20.88 7.95 -26.71
C GLY A 122 21.47 8.62 -25.46
N SER A 123 21.11 8.16 -24.26
CA SER A 123 21.70 8.65 -23.02
C SER A 123 23.14 8.17 -22.86
N ASN A 124 24.03 9.07 -22.42
CA ASN A 124 25.40 8.75 -22.03
C ASN A 124 25.56 8.55 -20.50
N LEU A 125 24.44 8.60 -19.75
CA LEU A 125 24.42 8.41 -18.32
C LEU A 125 24.25 6.93 -17.97
N GLN A 126 25.07 6.44 -17.06
CA GLN A 126 24.94 5.11 -16.48
C GLN A 126 24.46 5.23 -15.03
N CYS A 127 23.34 4.58 -14.71
CA CYS A 127 22.89 4.42 -13.34
C CYS A 127 23.78 3.39 -12.63
N ILE A 128 24.35 3.77 -11.49
CA ILE A 128 25.19 2.89 -10.65
C ILE A 128 24.50 2.49 -9.35
N LYS A 129 23.43 3.20 -8.98
CA LYS A 129 22.61 2.92 -7.80
C LYS A 129 21.23 3.53 -8.03
N ALA A 130 20.19 2.76 -7.79
CA ALA A 130 18.81 3.21 -7.81
C ALA A 130 18.16 2.88 -6.46
N THR A 131 17.38 3.80 -5.91
CA THR A 131 16.78 3.68 -4.57
C THR A 131 15.31 4.08 -4.62
N ILE A 132 14.46 3.31 -3.94
CA ILE A 132 13.11 3.72 -3.57
C ILE A 132 13.16 4.15 -2.11
N SER A 133 12.59 5.32 -1.81
CA SER A 133 12.57 5.88 -0.46
C SER A 133 11.16 6.27 -0.06
N LEU A 134 10.73 5.82 1.10
CA LEU A 134 9.48 6.19 1.75
C LEU A 134 9.74 7.09 2.94
N SER A 135 9.10 8.25 2.94
CA SER A 135 9.11 9.18 4.07
C SER A 135 8.34 8.60 5.27
N PRO A 136 8.77 8.87 6.52
CA PRO A 136 8.02 8.51 7.73
C PRO A 136 6.55 8.94 7.69
N TYR A 137 6.27 10.06 7.02
CA TYR A 137 4.92 10.60 6.85
C TYR A 137 3.94 9.61 6.20
N ILE A 138 4.40 8.78 5.25
CA ILE A 138 3.55 7.78 4.58
C ILE A 138 3.00 6.78 5.60
N PHE A 139 3.85 6.31 6.53
CA PHE A 139 3.43 5.37 7.56
C PHE A 139 2.45 6.03 8.55
N SER A 140 2.71 7.28 8.94
CA SER A 140 1.79 8.07 9.76
C SER A 140 0.41 8.21 9.11
N GLN A 141 0.36 8.48 7.80
CA GLN A 141 -0.90 8.58 7.04
C GLN A 141 -1.69 7.27 7.03
N ILE A 142 -1.02 6.13 6.92
CA ILE A 142 -1.68 4.82 6.97
C ILE A 142 -2.27 4.59 8.36
N VAL A 143 -1.49 4.84 9.41
CA VAL A 143 -1.96 4.70 10.80
C VAL A 143 -3.16 5.60 11.07
N GLU A 144 -3.15 6.84 10.56
CA GLU A 144 -4.27 7.76 10.67
C GLU A 144 -5.49 7.27 9.90
N THR A 145 -5.30 6.75 8.68
CA THR A 145 -6.40 6.21 7.86
C THR A 145 -7.10 5.05 8.57
N VAL A 146 -6.33 4.13 9.16
CA VAL A 146 -6.87 3.00 9.93
C VAL A 146 -7.66 3.51 11.15
N ARG A 147 -7.14 4.53 11.84
CA ARG A 147 -7.83 5.15 12.97
C ARG A 147 -9.14 5.81 12.55
N SER A 148 -9.11 6.61 11.48
CA SER A 148 -10.28 7.31 10.95
C SER A 148 -11.37 6.33 10.52
N ARG A 149 -11.03 5.28 9.75
CA ARG A 149 -12.02 4.26 9.33
C ARG A 149 -12.69 3.58 10.51
N LEU A 150 -11.91 3.23 11.54
CA LEU A 150 -12.45 2.63 12.76
C LEU A 150 -13.32 3.61 13.54
N GLN A 151 -12.91 4.88 13.62
CA GLN A 151 -13.66 5.93 14.29
C GLN A 151 -15.00 6.17 13.61
N ASP A 152 -15.01 6.29 12.28
CA ASP A 152 -16.22 6.44 11.46
C ASP A 152 -17.18 5.27 11.72
N LEU A 153 -16.69 4.02 11.69
CA LEU A 153 -17.49 2.84 12.01
C LEU A 153 -18.10 2.91 13.42
N ILE A 154 -17.30 3.29 14.43
CA ILE A 154 -17.78 3.37 15.82
C ILE A 154 -18.86 4.44 15.95
N LEU A 155 -18.73 5.57 15.26
CA LEU A 155 -19.73 6.64 15.30
C LEU A 155 -21.06 6.18 14.69
N GLU A 156 -21.03 5.56 13.51
CA GLU A 156 -22.23 5.00 12.85
C GLU A 156 -22.89 3.89 13.70
N LEU A 157 -22.07 3.06 14.34
CA LEU A 157 -22.54 2.08 15.31
C LEU A 157 -23.19 2.79 16.52
N THR A 158 -22.60 3.85 17.05
CA THR A 158 -23.17 4.56 18.22
C THR A 158 -24.48 5.28 17.90
N ASP A 159 -24.64 5.78 16.68
CA ASP A 159 -25.85 6.49 16.23
C ASP A 159 -27.00 5.56 15.83
N SER A 160 -26.76 4.25 15.74
CA SER A 160 -27.79 3.32 15.30
C SER A 160 -28.70 2.83 16.43
N PRO A 161 -29.96 2.43 16.12
CA PRO A 161 -30.98 2.11 17.12
C PRO A 161 -30.57 1.01 18.11
N TRP A 162 -29.66 0.10 17.72
CA TRP A 162 -29.17 -0.94 18.62
C TRP A 162 -28.46 -0.38 19.86
N TYR A 163 -27.71 0.71 19.72
CA TYR A 163 -26.98 1.33 20.84
C TYR A 163 -27.91 2.21 21.68
N ILE A 164 -28.79 2.95 21.01
CA ILE A 164 -29.71 3.91 21.66
C ILE A 164 -30.83 3.17 22.41
N GLU A 165 -31.37 2.10 21.84
CA GLU A 165 -32.55 1.40 22.35
C GLU A 165 -32.22 0.05 23.01
N ASN A 166 -30.93 -0.32 23.12
CA ASN A 166 -30.49 -1.68 23.52
C ASN A 166 -31.19 -2.79 22.70
N ALA A 167 -31.49 -2.50 21.43
CA ALA A 167 -32.11 -3.44 20.51
C ALA A 167 -31.07 -4.43 19.95
N SER A 168 -31.54 -5.57 19.44
CA SER A 168 -30.67 -6.47 18.67
C SER A 168 -30.31 -5.80 17.35
N ILE A 169 -29.03 -5.82 16.98
CA ILE A 169 -28.59 -5.32 15.68
C ILE A 169 -28.69 -6.42 14.62
N GLU A 170 -29.28 -6.10 13.48
CA GLU A 170 -29.37 -7.03 12.35
C GLU A 170 -27.97 -7.26 11.75
N PRO A 171 -27.52 -8.52 11.54
CA PRO A 171 -26.20 -8.81 11.01
C PRO A 171 -25.91 -8.17 9.64
N GLU A 172 -26.94 -8.03 8.81
CA GLU A 172 -26.88 -7.40 7.49
C GLU A 172 -26.58 -5.90 7.57
N TYR A 173 -27.18 -5.22 8.55
CA TYR A 173 -26.93 -3.81 8.81
C TYR A 173 -25.49 -3.59 9.31
N VAL A 174 -25.00 -4.43 10.22
CA VAL A 174 -23.58 -4.41 10.64
C VAL A 174 -22.65 -4.59 9.45
N GLN A 175 -22.93 -5.56 8.58
CA GLN A 175 -22.11 -5.83 7.41
C GLN A 175 -22.06 -4.62 6.48
N HIS A 176 -23.21 -3.97 6.23
CA HIS A 176 -23.27 -2.75 5.44
C HIS A 176 -22.41 -1.62 6.04
N LEU A 177 -22.51 -1.39 7.36
CA LEU A 177 -21.70 -0.36 8.03
C LEU A 177 -20.20 -0.66 7.93
N VAL A 178 -19.80 -1.92 8.07
CA VAL A 178 -18.41 -2.34 7.91
C VAL A 178 -17.92 -2.11 6.47
N GLU A 179 -18.71 -2.48 5.46
CA GLU A 179 -18.38 -2.23 4.05
C GLU A 179 -18.16 -0.74 3.74
N VAL A 180 -19.09 0.11 4.18
CA VAL A 180 -19.02 1.55 3.92
C VAL A 180 -17.85 2.22 4.64
N ASN A 181 -17.60 1.88 5.90
CA ASN A 181 -16.62 2.60 6.72
C ASN A 181 -15.22 2.00 6.69
N ILE A 182 -15.11 0.67 6.68
CA ILE A 182 -13.81 -0.02 6.70
C ILE A 182 -13.28 -0.25 5.29
N PHE A 183 -14.14 -0.51 4.32
CA PHE A 183 -13.72 -0.81 2.95
C PHE A 183 -14.02 0.32 1.96
N LYS A 184 -14.77 1.37 2.36
CA LYS A 184 -15.09 2.58 1.57
C LYS A 184 -15.26 2.29 0.07
N ASN A 185 -16.41 1.70 -0.32
CA ASN A 185 -16.78 1.46 -1.72
C ASN A 185 -15.64 0.95 -2.62
N GLU A 186 -14.84 0.00 -2.13
CA GLU A 186 -14.41 -1.09 -3.01
C GLU A 186 -15.70 -1.80 -3.42
N ILE A 187 -16.28 -1.40 -4.55
CA ILE A 187 -17.40 -2.13 -5.17
C ILE A 187 -16.89 -3.56 -5.32
N ILE A 188 -17.37 -4.46 -4.45
CA ILE A 188 -17.33 -5.89 -4.71
C ILE A 188 -18.26 -6.06 -5.91
N GLU A 189 -17.73 -5.94 -7.13
CA GLU A 189 -18.38 -6.52 -8.28
C GLU A 189 -18.46 -8.02 -7.99
N GLY A 190 -19.64 -8.44 -7.58
CA GLY A 190 -19.97 -9.83 -7.38
C GLY A 190 -19.66 -10.64 -8.63
N ASP A 191 -19.10 -11.82 -8.41
CA ASP A 191 -19.05 -12.95 -9.33
C ASP A 191 -18.80 -12.62 -10.82
N LYS A 192 -17.54 -12.80 -11.24
CA LYS A 192 -17.25 -13.63 -12.42
C LYS A 192 -15.81 -14.10 -12.44
N ILE A 193 -15.65 -15.38 -12.12
CA ILE A 193 -14.61 -16.22 -12.70
C ILE A 193 -15.01 -16.44 -14.17
N THR A 194 -14.33 -15.83 -15.12
CA THR A 194 -14.11 -16.45 -16.43
C THR A 194 -12.80 -15.94 -17.02
N GLY A 195 -11.78 -16.79 -16.97
CA GLY A 195 -10.78 -16.81 -18.02
C GLY A 195 -11.35 -17.46 -19.29
N HIS A 196 -10.70 -17.12 -20.40
CA HIS A 196 -10.61 -17.80 -21.71
C HIS A 196 -11.43 -17.33 -22.93
N VAL A 197 -10.67 -16.64 -23.81
CA VAL A 197 -10.38 -16.80 -25.26
C VAL A 197 -11.47 -16.62 -26.34
N THR A 198 -11.00 -16.04 -27.46
CA THR A 198 -11.51 -15.96 -28.85
C THR A 198 -12.51 -14.83 -29.08
N GLY A 199 -12.45 -13.99 -30.12
CA GLY A 199 -11.66 -13.93 -31.34
C GLY A 199 -12.49 -13.15 -32.38
N SER A 200 -11.84 -12.33 -33.21
CA SER A 200 -12.30 -11.81 -34.52
C SER A 200 -13.66 -11.10 -34.63
N SER A 201 -13.60 -9.81 -35.00
CA SER A 201 -14.12 -9.27 -36.28
C SER A 201 -13.44 -7.94 -36.56
#